data_AF-A0A846SRF9-F1
#
_entry.id   AF-A0A846SRF9-F1
#
_cell.length_a   1.000
_cell.length_b   1.000
_cell.length_c   1.000
_cell.angle_alpha   90.00
_cell.angle_beta   90.00
_cell.angle_gamma   90.00
#
_symmetry.space_group_name_H-M   'P 1'
#
loop_
_entity.id
_entity.type
_entity.pdbx_description
1 polymer ?
#
loop_
_entity_poly.entity_id
_entity_poly.type
_entity_poly.pdbx_seq_one_letter_code
_entity_poly.pdbx_strand_id
1 'polypeptide(L)'
;MSDWHLTSVTDAFAKAHPELLSPRIKNPATALYDTRLGSLSRIISFALKGKVADFLTCIKILSRIENPYEILDQVTPRGKYVRKRAERLEKEYQEALASALATPIHKHVLHYHYKEHTASITAELSNELLHRKPRAVILVSRDVEGITRLSLRIPQGLHDRYGIQGPALLERAYLGTQGSGGGHPLACGGHIPTEQFPTALAQLQDAVLEAFEQKATVTTPQ
;
A
#
# COMPACT_ATOMS: atom_id res chain seq x y z
N MET A 1 2.37 -11.23 -5.77
CA MET A 1 3.58 -10.37 -5.92
C MET A 1 3.73 -9.51 -4.66
N SER A 2 3.87 -10.15 -3.49
CA SER A 2 3.98 -9.46 -2.20
C SER A 2 5.37 -8.86 -1.97
N ASP A 3 6.39 -9.37 -2.66
CA ASP A 3 7.80 -9.09 -2.34
C ASP A 3 8.47 -8.16 -3.35
N TRP A 4 7.68 -7.37 -4.10
CA TRP A 4 8.20 -6.44 -5.11
C TRP A 4 9.20 -7.09 -6.09
N HIS A 5 8.90 -8.31 -6.52
CA HIS A 5 9.79 -9.08 -7.40
C HIS A 5 9.02 -9.69 -8.58
N LEU A 6 9.62 -9.62 -9.77
CA LEU A 6 9.17 -10.34 -10.98
C LEU A 6 10.06 -11.57 -11.14
N THR A 7 9.46 -12.73 -11.37
CA THR A 7 10.19 -13.99 -11.55
C THR A 7 10.11 -14.46 -13.01
N SER A 8 10.83 -15.55 -13.34
CA SER A 8 10.72 -16.18 -14.66
C SER A 8 9.29 -16.61 -15.02
N VAL A 9 8.46 -16.91 -14.02
CA VAL A 9 7.02 -17.18 -14.20
C VAL A 9 6.31 -15.96 -14.77
N THR A 10 6.69 -14.75 -14.33
CA THR A 10 6.13 -13.49 -14.84
C THR A 10 6.44 -13.30 -16.33
N ASP A 11 7.66 -13.63 -16.78
CA ASP A 11 8.03 -13.51 -18.19
C ASP A 11 7.24 -14.50 -19.08
N ALA A 12 7.04 -15.73 -18.62
CA ALA A 12 6.21 -16.70 -19.34
C ALA A 12 4.75 -16.24 -19.42
N PHE A 13 4.21 -15.72 -18.31
CA PHE A 13 2.85 -15.17 -18.27
C PHE A 13 2.67 -13.97 -19.20
N ALA A 14 3.60 -13.01 -19.18
CA ALA A 14 3.53 -11.81 -20.02
C ALA A 14 3.59 -12.14 -21.53
N LYS A 15 4.28 -13.22 -21.90
CA LYS A 15 4.29 -13.72 -23.30
C LYS A 15 2.97 -14.37 -23.69
N ALA A 16 2.35 -15.13 -22.78
CA ALA A 16 1.08 -15.81 -23.02
C ALA A 16 -0.13 -14.86 -22.97
N HIS A 17 -0.06 -13.81 -22.16
CA HIS A 17 -1.13 -12.85 -21.91
C HIS A 17 -0.61 -11.39 -21.95
N PRO A 18 -0.10 -10.90 -23.09
CA PRO A 18 0.49 -9.56 -23.22
C PRO A 18 -0.50 -8.41 -22.95
N GLU A 19 -1.80 -8.67 -23.12
CA GLU A 19 -2.91 -7.75 -22.80
C GLU A 19 -3.18 -7.62 -21.30
N LEU A 20 -2.74 -8.60 -20.49
CA LEU A 20 -2.81 -8.53 -19.03
C LEU A 20 -1.53 -7.94 -18.44
N LEU A 21 -0.38 -8.32 -18.99
CA LEU A 21 0.93 -7.80 -18.60
C LEU A 21 1.84 -7.71 -19.82
N SER A 22 2.20 -6.50 -20.22
CA SER A 22 3.17 -6.31 -21.31
C SER A 22 4.55 -6.86 -20.93
N PRO A 23 5.24 -7.61 -21.81
CA PRO A 23 6.61 -8.07 -21.58
C PRO A 23 7.63 -6.95 -21.34
N ARG A 24 7.29 -5.69 -21.70
CA ARG A 24 8.12 -4.51 -21.49
C ARG A 24 8.08 -4.01 -20.04
N ILE A 25 7.07 -4.40 -19.26
CA ILE A 25 6.95 -3.98 -17.86
C ILE A 25 7.90 -4.83 -17.02
N LYS A 26 8.96 -4.18 -16.53
CA LYS A 26 9.97 -4.78 -15.64
C LYS A 26 9.90 -4.27 -14.21
N ASN A 27 9.04 -3.28 -13.95
CA ASN A 27 8.81 -2.75 -12.61
C ASN A 27 7.60 -3.44 -11.96
N PRO A 28 7.75 -4.09 -10.79
CA PRO A 28 6.66 -4.75 -10.08
C PRO A 28 5.50 -3.82 -9.67
N ALA A 29 5.80 -2.58 -9.31
CA ALA A 29 4.78 -1.57 -8.97
C ALA A 29 3.88 -1.30 -10.17
N THR A 30 4.50 -1.03 -11.32
CA THR A 30 3.79 -0.80 -12.58
C THR A 30 2.94 -2.02 -12.95
N ALA A 31 3.48 -3.24 -12.82
CA ALA A 31 2.72 -4.46 -13.06
C ALA A 31 1.47 -4.55 -12.15
N LEU A 32 1.59 -4.17 -10.88
CA LEU A 32 0.50 -4.27 -9.90
C LEU A 32 -0.53 -3.13 -9.97
N TYR A 33 -0.13 -1.92 -10.31
CA TYR A 33 -0.98 -0.73 -10.18
C TYR A 33 -1.42 -0.13 -11.52
N ASP A 34 -0.75 -0.47 -12.61
CA ASP A 34 -1.00 0.14 -13.93
C ASP A 34 -1.49 -0.87 -14.99
N THR A 35 -1.75 -2.14 -14.62
CA THR A 35 -2.16 -3.18 -15.59
C THR A 35 -3.45 -3.91 -15.23
N ARG A 36 -4.02 -4.63 -16.21
CA ARG A 36 -5.15 -5.54 -16.00
C ARG A 36 -4.78 -6.73 -15.11
N LEU A 37 -3.53 -7.22 -15.17
CA LEU A 37 -3.04 -8.22 -14.22
C LEU A 37 -3.07 -7.67 -12.78
N GLY A 38 -2.65 -6.44 -12.58
CA GLY A 38 -2.74 -5.74 -11.30
C GLY A 38 -4.17 -5.66 -10.77
N SER A 39 -5.10 -5.27 -11.64
CA SER A 39 -6.54 -5.26 -11.34
C SER A 39 -7.06 -6.64 -10.94
N LEU A 40 -6.67 -7.70 -11.67
CA LEU A 40 -7.02 -9.08 -11.32
C LEU A 40 -6.47 -9.47 -9.94
N SER A 41 -5.20 -9.17 -9.66
CA SER A 41 -4.57 -9.45 -8.37
C SER A 41 -5.31 -8.76 -7.22
N ARG A 42 -5.75 -7.52 -7.41
CA ARG A 42 -6.51 -6.77 -6.41
C ARG A 42 -7.90 -7.36 -6.20
N ILE A 43 -8.62 -7.71 -7.27
CA ILE A 43 -9.92 -8.38 -7.20
C ILE A 43 -9.81 -9.69 -6.41
N ILE A 44 -8.80 -10.52 -6.70
CA ILE A 44 -8.59 -11.77 -5.96
C ILE A 44 -8.29 -11.49 -4.49
N SER A 45 -7.40 -10.54 -4.19
CA SER A 45 -7.07 -10.15 -2.80
C SER A 45 -8.31 -9.72 -2.01
N PHE A 46 -9.16 -8.88 -2.60
CA PHE A 46 -10.39 -8.41 -1.97
C PHE A 46 -11.45 -9.48 -1.85
N ALA A 47 -11.59 -10.35 -2.86
CA ALA A 47 -12.51 -11.48 -2.79
C ALA A 47 -12.14 -12.45 -1.65
N LEU A 48 -10.86 -12.54 -1.27
CA LEU A 48 -10.38 -13.43 -0.19
C LEU A 48 -10.46 -12.81 1.21
N LYS A 49 -10.85 -11.54 1.36
CA LYS A 49 -11.04 -10.91 2.67
C LYS A 49 -12.42 -11.25 3.26
N GLY A 50 -12.52 -11.17 4.60
CA GLY A 50 -13.79 -11.35 5.34
C GLY A 50 -13.84 -12.63 6.17
N LYS A 51 -15.06 -13.18 6.33
CA LYS A 51 -15.30 -14.37 7.18
C LYS A 51 -14.65 -15.62 6.60
N VAL A 52 -14.24 -16.57 7.46
CA VAL A 52 -13.55 -17.81 7.03
C VAL A 52 -14.39 -18.66 6.07
N ALA A 53 -15.68 -18.87 6.34
CA ALA A 53 -16.58 -19.65 5.46
C ALA A 53 -16.64 -19.11 4.02
N ASP A 54 -16.51 -17.79 3.96
CA ASP A 54 -16.66 -16.93 2.82
C ASP A 54 -15.37 -16.96 1.97
N PHE A 55 -14.22 -16.90 2.64
CA PHE A 55 -12.89 -17.21 2.09
C PHE A 55 -12.82 -18.62 1.49
N LEU A 56 -13.25 -19.65 2.25
CA LEU A 56 -13.20 -21.05 1.80
C LEU A 56 -14.06 -21.28 0.55
N THR A 57 -15.23 -20.65 0.49
CA THR A 57 -16.10 -20.69 -0.70
C THR A 57 -15.41 -20.06 -1.90
N CYS A 58 -14.76 -18.91 -1.71
CA CYS A 58 -14.05 -18.22 -2.80
C CYS A 58 -12.86 -19.04 -3.31
N ILE A 59 -12.06 -19.65 -2.43
CA ILE A 59 -10.95 -20.52 -2.81
C ILE A 59 -11.43 -21.71 -3.66
N LYS A 60 -12.53 -22.36 -3.28
CA LYS A 60 -13.12 -23.48 -4.06
C LYS A 60 -13.59 -23.05 -5.46
N ILE A 61 -14.03 -21.80 -5.61
CA ILE A 61 -14.44 -21.25 -6.90
C ILE A 61 -13.21 -20.90 -7.73
N LEU A 62 -12.23 -20.23 -7.13
CA LEU A 62 -10.97 -19.85 -7.77
C LEU A 62 -10.19 -21.06 -8.28
N SER A 63 -10.18 -22.19 -7.56
CA SER A 63 -9.52 -23.42 -8.00
C SER A 63 -10.13 -24.05 -9.26
N ARG A 64 -11.32 -23.57 -9.66
CA ARG A 64 -12.02 -23.98 -10.88
C ARG A 64 -12.01 -22.91 -11.95
N ILE A 65 -11.42 -21.74 -11.73
CA ILE A 65 -11.27 -20.73 -12.78
C ILE A 65 -10.17 -21.21 -13.72
N GLU A 66 -10.50 -21.29 -15.01
CA GLU A 66 -9.56 -21.75 -16.04
C GLU A 66 -8.86 -20.59 -16.73
N ASN A 67 -9.53 -19.42 -16.76
CA ASN A 67 -9.02 -18.26 -17.47
C ASN A 67 -9.24 -16.95 -16.67
N PRO A 68 -8.24 -16.05 -16.57
CA PRO A 68 -8.37 -14.75 -15.90
C PRO A 68 -9.53 -13.86 -16.42
N TYR A 69 -9.90 -13.96 -17.70
CA TYR A 69 -11.00 -13.19 -18.29
C TYR A 69 -12.36 -13.55 -17.70
N GLU A 70 -12.50 -14.74 -17.13
CA GLU A 70 -13.72 -15.11 -16.40
C GLU A 70 -14.03 -14.13 -15.28
N ILE A 71 -12.99 -13.68 -14.57
CA ILE A 71 -13.11 -12.74 -13.45
C ILE A 71 -13.11 -11.29 -13.96
N LEU A 72 -12.17 -10.94 -14.85
CA LEU A 72 -12.00 -9.57 -15.34
C LEU A 72 -13.20 -9.11 -16.15
N ASP A 73 -13.65 -9.95 -17.08
CA ASP A 73 -14.68 -9.64 -18.06
C ASP A 73 -16.02 -10.30 -17.69
N GLN A 74 -16.06 -11.01 -16.55
CA GLN A 74 -17.29 -11.55 -15.95
C GLN A 74 -18.05 -12.49 -16.89
N VAL A 75 -17.34 -13.27 -17.71
CA VAL A 75 -17.96 -14.12 -18.76
C VAL A 75 -18.59 -15.40 -18.23
N THR A 76 -18.30 -15.81 -16.98
CA THR A 76 -18.90 -17.02 -16.36
C THR A 76 -19.54 -16.73 -15.02
N PRO A 77 -20.49 -17.57 -14.54
CA PRO A 77 -21.07 -17.43 -13.21
C PRO A 77 -20.03 -17.49 -12.08
N ARG A 78 -19.01 -18.35 -12.22
CA ARG A 78 -17.91 -18.47 -11.26
C ARG A 78 -17.08 -17.19 -11.19
N GLY A 79 -16.74 -16.61 -12.34
CA GLY A 79 -16.02 -15.34 -12.40
C GLY A 79 -16.83 -14.14 -11.88
N LYS A 80 -18.12 -14.06 -12.23
CA LYS A 80 -19.08 -13.08 -11.68
C LYS A 80 -19.15 -13.14 -10.15
N TYR A 81 -19.19 -14.34 -9.58
CA TYR A 81 -19.21 -14.51 -8.13
C TYR A 81 -17.98 -13.89 -7.47
N VAL A 82 -16.78 -14.20 -7.97
CA VAL A 82 -15.52 -13.64 -7.44
C VAL A 82 -15.51 -12.11 -7.56
N ARG A 83 -15.91 -11.57 -8.71
CA ARG A 83 -15.97 -10.11 -8.93
C ARG A 83 -16.93 -9.43 -7.98
N LYS A 84 -18.16 -9.94 -7.84
CA LYS A 84 -19.19 -9.42 -6.93
C LYS A 84 -18.71 -9.41 -5.48
N ARG A 85 -17.94 -10.43 -5.08
CA ARG A 85 -17.38 -10.53 -3.73
C ARG A 85 -16.35 -9.42 -3.44
N ALA A 86 -15.53 -9.07 -4.42
CA ALA A 86 -14.54 -8.01 -4.32
C ALA A 86 -15.14 -6.60 -4.42
N GLU A 87 -16.28 -6.44 -5.11
CA GLU A 87 -16.84 -5.16 -5.54
C GLU A 87 -16.98 -4.11 -4.43
N ARG A 88 -17.49 -4.52 -3.26
CA ARG A 88 -17.66 -3.60 -2.13
C ARG A 88 -16.32 -3.03 -1.67
N LEU A 89 -15.33 -3.89 -1.43
CA LEU A 89 -13.99 -3.47 -0.99
C LEU A 89 -13.24 -2.73 -2.09
N GLU A 90 -13.45 -3.10 -3.36
CA GLU A 90 -12.89 -2.39 -4.50
C GLU A 90 -13.42 -0.95 -4.55
N LYS A 91 -14.72 -0.75 -4.36
CA LYS A 91 -15.30 0.60 -4.31
C LYS A 91 -14.74 1.42 -3.15
N GLU A 92 -14.75 0.87 -1.93
CA GLU A 92 -14.16 1.51 -0.75
C GLU A 92 -12.68 1.86 -0.97
N TYR A 93 -11.94 0.96 -1.61
CA TYR A 93 -10.54 1.18 -1.96
C TYR A 93 -10.36 2.33 -2.96
N GLN A 94 -11.14 2.37 -4.05
CA GLN A 94 -11.03 3.43 -5.05
C GLN A 94 -11.40 4.81 -4.46
N GLU A 95 -12.43 4.87 -3.62
CA GLU A 95 -12.84 6.10 -2.93
C GLU A 95 -11.74 6.59 -1.98
N ALA A 96 -11.16 5.69 -1.17
CA ALA A 96 -10.06 6.00 -0.28
C ALA A 96 -8.80 6.42 -1.04
N LEU A 97 -8.47 5.75 -2.14
CA LEU A 97 -7.32 6.08 -2.98
C LEU A 97 -7.46 7.47 -3.61
N ALA A 98 -8.64 7.79 -4.16
CA ALA A 98 -8.90 9.11 -4.74
C ALA A 98 -8.74 10.23 -3.70
N SER A 99 -9.28 10.02 -2.49
CA SER A 99 -9.13 10.94 -1.37
C SER A 99 -7.67 11.08 -0.91
N ALA A 100 -6.94 9.96 -0.82
CA ALA A 100 -5.53 9.96 -0.44
C ALA A 100 -4.64 10.67 -1.48
N LEU A 101 -4.91 10.51 -2.77
CA LEU A 101 -4.15 11.17 -3.84
C LEU A 101 -4.32 12.69 -3.86
N ALA A 102 -5.46 13.19 -3.38
CA ALA A 102 -5.78 14.60 -3.23
C ALA A 102 -5.23 15.21 -1.93
N THR A 103 -4.73 14.39 -1.01
CA THR A 103 -4.18 14.86 0.27
C THR A 103 -2.89 15.64 0.04
N PRO A 104 -2.73 16.85 0.63
CA PRO A 104 -1.51 17.64 0.47
C PRO A 104 -0.33 16.96 1.16
N ILE A 105 0.86 17.14 0.56
CA ILE A 105 2.11 16.72 1.18
C ILE A 105 2.57 17.84 2.11
N HIS A 106 2.79 17.50 3.38
CA HIS A 106 3.32 18.43 4.40
C HIS A 106 4.66 17.90 4.90
N LYS A 107 5.71 18.74 4.91
CA LYS A 107 7.07 18.36 5.35
C LYS A 107 7.57 17.06 4.70
N HIS A 108 7.37 16.93 3.39
CA HIS A 108 7.69 15.72 2.61
C HIS A 108 6.95 14.43 3.03
N VAL A 109 5.89 14.53 3.84
CA VAL A 109 5.03 13.43 4.25
C VAL A 109 3.65 13.58 3.59
N LEU A 110 3.19 12.54 2.92
CA LEU A 110 1.77 12.36 2.60
C LEU A 110 1.16 11.53 3.73
N HIS A 111 0.38 12.18 4.59
CA HIS A 111 -0.35 11.50 5.64
C HIS A 111 -1.82 11.40 5.26
N TYR A 112 -2.28 10.18 4.97
CA TYR A 112 -3.69 9.89 4.74
C TYR A 112 -4.29 9.17 5.93
N HIS A 113 -5.31 9.76 6.53
CA HIS A 113 -6.10 9.14 7.59
C HIS A 113 -7.47 8.77 7.06
N TYR A 114 -7.91 7.55 7.33
CA TYR A 114 -9.29 7.13 7.03
C TYR A 114 -9.94 6.49 8.25
N LYS A 115 -11.24 6.77 8.41
CA LYS A 115 -12.06 6.20 9.48
C LYS A 115 -12.35 4.72 9.21
N GLU A 116 -12.62 3.97 10.26
CA GLU A 116 -12.81 2.52 10.19
C GLU A 116 -13.74 2.09 9.04
N HIS A 117 -13.17 1.34 8.10
CA HIS A 117 -13.94 0.50 7.19
C HIS A 117 -13.92 -0.93 7.74
N THR A 118 -14.96 -1.70 7.41
CA THR A 118 -15.14 -3.10 7.85
C THR A 118 -13.99 -4.04 7.45
N ALA A 119 -13.08 -3.62 6.56
CA ALA A 119 -11.85 -4.35 6.26
C ALA A 119 -10.63 -3.42 6.18
N SER A 120 -9.47 -3.96 6.58
CA SER A 120 -8.19 -3.26 6.48
C SER A 120 -7.69 -3.22 5.03
N ILE A 121 -7.61 -2.01 4.46
CA ILE A 121 -7.02 -1.69 3.14
C ILE A 121 -5.74 -0.84 3.26
N THR A 122 -5.21 -0.67 4.47
CA THR A 122 -4.08 0.22 4.78
C THR A 122 -2.82 -0.15 3.98
N ALA A 123 -2.54 -1.45 3.84
CA ALA A 123 -1.35 -1.93 3.15
C ALA A 123 -1.45 -1.71 1.64
N GLU A 124 -2.63 -1.98 1.07
CA GLU A 124 -2.93 -1.76 -0.34
C GLU A 124 -2.81 -0.27 -0.69
N LEU A 125 -3.43 0.62 0.10
CA LEU A 125 -3.35 2.07 -0.10
C LEU A 125 -1.92 2.59 0.02
N SER A 126 -1.22 2.23 1.09
CA SER A 126 0.15 2.73 1.33
C SER A 126 1.13 2.30 0.24
N ASN A 127 1.00 1.07 -0.29
CA ASN A 127 1.83 0.60 -1.38
C ASN A 127 1.48 1.24 -2.73
N GLU A 128 0.19 1.48 -3.03
CA GLU A 128 -0.17 2.21 -4.25
C GLU A 128 0.26 3.68 -4.16
N LEU A 129 0.06 4.35 -3.02
CA LEU A 129 0.53 5.72 -2.79
C LEU A 129 2.06 5.84 -2.93
N LEU A 130 2.82 4.83 -2.49
CA LEU A 130 4.26 4.76 -2.68
C LEU A 130 4.65 4.82 -4.17
N HIS A 131 3.91 4.09 -5.02
CA HIS A 131 4.08 4.12 -6.48
C HIS A 131 3.67 5.47 -7.08
N ARG A 132 2.53 6.03 -6.63
CA ARG A 132 1.95 7.26 -7.18
C ARG A 132 2.65 8.54 -6.72
N LYS A 133 3.30 8.53 -5.55
CA LYS A 133 3.90 9.71 -4.89
C LYS A 133 5.35 9.42 -4.44
N PRO A 134 6.26 9.08 -5.35
CA PRO A 134 7.62 8.58 -5.02
C PRO A 134 8.55 9.63 -4.38
N ARG A 135 8.10 10.88 -4.23
CA ARG A 135 8.88 12.00 -3.67
C ARG A 135 8.47 12.34 -2.23
N ALA A 136 7.58 11.56 -1.63
CA ALA A 136 7.13 11.75 -0.26
C ALA A 136 7.21 10.45 0.54
N VAL A 137 7.45 10.58 1.84
CA VAL A 137 7.19 9.51 2.80
C VAL A 137 5.68 9.33 2.92
N ILE A 138 5.20 8.09 2.88
CA ILE A 138 3.77 7.78 2.92
C ILE A 138 3.42 7.26 4.30
N LEU A 139 2.49 7.92 4.98
CA LEU A 139 1.90 7.45 6.22
C LEU A 139 0.40 7.26 6.00
N VAL A 140 -0.08 6.03 6.14
CA VAL A 140 -1.52 5.76 6.17
C VAL A 140 -1.91 5.37 7.59
N SER A 141 -2.90 6.04 8.16
CA SER A 141 -3.40 5.74 9.49
C SER A 141 -4.91 5.46 9.52
N ARG A 142 -5.32 4.64 10.49
CA ARG A 142 -6.73 4.34 10.77
C ARG A 142 -6.95 4.16 12.26
N ASP A 143 -8.09 4.63 12.76
CA ASP A 143 -8.46 4.43 14.16
C ASP A 143 -9.27 3.15 14.33
N VAL A 144 -8.99 2.42 15.40
CA VAL A 144 -9.67 1.18 15.81
C VAL A 144 -9.67 1.14 17.33
N GLU A 145 -10.85 1.21 17.95
CA GLU A 145 -11.01 1.01 19.41
C GLU A 145 -10.07 1.90 20.26
N GLY A 146 -9.94 3.19 19.89
CA GLY A 146 -9.08 4.15 20.59
C GLY A 146 -7.57 4.02 20.28
N ILE A 147 -7.21 3.16 19.33
CA ILE A 147 -5.85 2.98 18.84
C ILE A 147 -5.76 3.39 17.37
N THR A 148 -4.85 4.30 17.05
CA THR A 148 -4.49 4.61 15.67
C THR A 148 -3.42 3.64 15.18
N ARG A 149 -3.76 2.81 14.18
CA ARG A 149 -2.83 1.92 13.48
C ARG A 149 -2.18 2.64 12.30
N LEU A 150 -0.89 2.38 12.10
CA LEU A 150 -0.04 3.08 11.14
C LEU A 150 0.56 2.10 10.12
N SER A 151 0.66 2.55 8.87
CA SER A 151 1.48 1.93 7.83
C SER A 151 2.37 2.99 7.20
N LEU A 152 3.66 2.88 7.47
CA LEU A 152 4.70 3.78 6.96
C LEU A 152 5.38 3.15 5.76
N ARG A 153 5.54 3.90 4.67
CA ARG A 153 6.31 3.52 3.49
C ARG A 153 7.26 4.61 3.09
N ILE A 154 8.50 4.24 2.78
CA ILE A 154 9.54 5.16 2.33
C ILE A 154 9.95 4.74 0.91
N PRO A 155 9.87 5.65 -0.08
CA PRO A 155 10.42 5.39 -1.40
C PRO A 155 11.91 5.08 -1.33
N GLN A 156 12.36 4.04 -2.04
CA GLN A 156 13.77 3.66 -2.13
C GLN A 156 14.67 4.87 -2.44
N GLY A 157 14.27 5.73 -3.38
CA GLY A 157 15.05 6.91 -3.74
C GLY A 157 15.19 7.93 -2.60
N LEU A 158 14.24 8.02 -1.67
CA LEU A 158 14.38 8.87 -0.48
C LEU A 158 15.29 8.23 0.56
N HIS A 159 15.20 6.91 0.73
CA HIS A 159 16.11 6.15 1.58
C HIS A 159 17.56 6.32 1.11
N ASP A 160 17.84 6.05 -0.17
CA ASP A 160 19.19 6.14 -0.74
C ASP A 160 19.73 7.57 -0.70
N ARG A 161 18.87 8.55 -1.03
CA ARG A 161 19.30 9.94 -1.12
C ARG A 161 19.46 10.61 0.23
N TYR A 162 18.54 10.39 1.18
CA TYR A 162 18.49 11.14 2.44
C TYR A 162 18.78 10.29 3.67
N GLY A 163 19.01 8.98 3.52
CA GLY A 163 19.25 8.07 4.64
C GLY A 163 18.01 7.84 5.51
N ILE A 164 16.81 8.18 5.01
CA ILE A 164 15.56 8.04 5.77
C ILE A 164 15.25 6.55 5.96
N GLN A 165 14.99 6.15 7.20
CA GLN A 165 14.66 4.77 7.57
C GLN A 165 13.43 4.71 8.46
N GLY A 166 12.54 3.77 8.16
CA GLY A 166 11.26 3.61 8.85
C GLY A 166 11.39 3.39 10.36
N PRO A 167 12.26 2.50 10.84
CA PRO A 167 12.45 2.29 12.28
C PRO A 167 12.88 3.57 13.03
N ALA A 168 13.82 4.33 12.46
CA ALA A 168 14.28 5.59 13.06
C ALA A 168 13.17 6.66 13.08
N LEU A 169 12.36 6.76 12.02
CA LEU A 169 11.20 7.66 12.01
C LEU A 169 10.17 7.28 13.07
N LEU A 170 9.89 5.98 13.24
CA LEU A 170 8.95 5.51 14.27
C LEU A 170 9.48 5.75 15.67
N GLU A 171 10.78 5.53 15.92
CA GLU A 171 11.40 5.84 17.22
C GLU A 171 11.22 7.32 17.58
N ARG A 172 11.43 8.23 16.62
CA ARG A 172 11.19 9.66 16.82
C ARG A 172 9.72 9.98 17.03
N ALA A 173 8.83 9.36 16.26
CA ALA A 173 7.38 9.54 16.38
C ALA A 173 6.84 9.04 17.73
N TYR A 174 7.49 8.07 18.37
CA TYR A 174 7.00 7.50 19.61
C TYR A 174 7.59 8.14 20.87
N LEU A 175 8.51 9.08 20.74
CA LEU A 175 9.15 9.74 21.88
C LEU A 175 8.13 10.47 22.76
N GLY A 176 7.97 10.00 24.00
CA GLY A 176 7.00 10.55 24.96
C GLY A 176 5.55 10.10 24.72
N THR A 177 5.34 9.09 23.87
CA THR A 177 4.03 8.48 23.61
C THR A 177 4.02 7.01 24.03
N GLN A 178 2.84 6.39 24.05
CA GLN A 178 2.67 4.95 24.27
C GLN A 178 2.56 4.17 22.94
N GLY A 179 3.12 4.71 21.86
CA GLY A 179 3.16 4.04 20.58
C GLY A 179 4.18 2.90 20.51
N SER A 180 3.92 1.94 19.63
CA SER A 180 4.85 0.84 19.35
C SER A 180 4.73 0.43 17.89
N GLY A 181 5.83 -0.02 17.31
CA GLY A 181 5.90 -0.41 15.92
C GLY A 181 7.25 -0.98 15.52
N GLY A 182 7.35 -1.39 14.27
CA GLY A 182 8.56 -1.98 13.73
C GLY A 182 8.39 -2.36 12.27
N GLY A 183 9.46 -2.90 11.69
CA GLY A 183 9.47 -3.35 10.31
C GLY A 183 10.82 -3.17 9.65
N HIS A 184 10.80 -3.08 8.32
CA HIS A 184 11.99 -2.92 7.49
C HIS A 184 12.25 -1.45 7.18
N PRO A 185 13.48 -1.07 6.75
CA PRO A 185 13.84 0.31 6.48
C PRO A 185 12.87 1.08 5.57
N LEU A 186 12.18 0.40 4.66
CA LEU A 186 11.25 1.02 3.68
C LEU A 186 9.78 0.81 4.01
N ALA A 187 9.46 -0.06 4.97
CA ALA A 187 8.11 -0.47 5.27
C ALA A 187 7.99 -0.85 6.74
N CYS A 188 7.33 0.01 7.51
CA CYS A 188 7.02 -0.24 8.91
C CYS A 188 5.52 -0.23 9.16
N GLY A 189 5.11 -0.94 10.20
CA GLY A 189 3.78 -0.85 10.78
C GLY A 189 3.90 -0.46 12.26
N GLY A 190 2.79 0.02 12.83
CA GLY A 190 2.75 0.32 14.25
C GLY A 190 1.38 0.76 14.70
N HIS A 191 1.30 1.16 15.96
CA HIS A 191 0.10 1.66 16.58
C HIS A 191 0.43 2.69 17.67
N ILE A 192 -0.54 3.51 18.02
CA ILE A 192 -0.45 4.51 19.08
C ILE A 192 -1.85 4.83 19.60
N PRO A 193 -2.04 5.16 20.89
CA PRO A 193 -3.32 5.70 21.35
C PRO A 193 -3.75 6.91 20.51
N THR A 194 -5.02 6.93 20.11
CA THR A 194 -5.54 7.92 19.14
C THR A 194 -5.36 9.35 19.62
N GLU A 195 -5.51 9.61 20.91
CA GLU A 195 -5.31 10.91 21.51
C GLU A 195 -3.86 11.41 21.47
N GLN A 196 -2.88 10.49 21.32
CA GLN A 196 -1.45 10.81 21.23
C GLN A 196 -0.95 10.87 19.78
N PHE A 197 -1.77 10.44 18.81
CA PHE A 197 -1.39 10.41 17.40
C PHE A 197 -1.01 11.79 16.83
N PRO A 198 -1.68 12.92 17.16
CA PRO A 198 -1.27 14.23 16.65
C PRO A 198 0.18 14.60 17.02
N THR A 199 0.61 14.28 18.25
CA THR A 199 1.99 14.51 18.70
C THR A 199 2.98 13.67 17.90
N ALA A 200 2.69 12.38 17.75
CA ALA A 200 3.54 11.46 17.01
C ALA A 200 3.66 11.83 15.52
N LEU A 201 2.57 12.30 14.91
CA LEU A 201 2.56 12.75 13.52
C LEU A 201 3.48 13.97 13.34
N ALA A 202 3.38 14.97 14.22
CA ALA A 202 4.22 16.16 14.17
C ALA A 202 5.71 15.79 14.30
N GLN A 203 6.05 14.95 15.29
CA GLN A 203 7.41 14.46 15.50
C GLN A 203 7.97 13.70 14.29
N LEU A 204 7.15 12.85 13.66
CA LEU A 204 7.54 12.14 12.44
C LEU A 204 7.80 13.10 11.28
N GLN A 205 6.92 14.09 11.09
CA GLN A 205 7.05 15.09 10.02
C GLN A 205 8.29 15.97 10.21
N ASP A 206 8.61 16.35 11.44
CA ASP A 206 9.83 17.08 11.77
C ASP A 206 11.08 16.24 11.48
N ALA A 207 11.10 14.98 11.91
CA ALA A 207 12.22 14.08 11.63
C ALA A 207 12.46 13.87 10.13
N VAL A 208 11.39 13.84 9.32
CA VAL A 208 11.52 13.77 7.86
C VAL A 208 12.08 15.08 7.32
N LEU A 209 11.57 16.25 7.74
CA LEU A 209 12.08 17.55 7.29
C LEU A 209 13.58 17.72 7.61
N GLU A 210 13.99 17.41 8.84
CA GLU A 210 15.38 17.47 9.29
C GLU A 210 16.30 16.65 8.37
N ALA A 211 15.89 15.43 7.99
CA ALA A 211 16.68 14.58 7.09
C ALA A 211 16.85 15.17 5.68
N PHE A 212 15.83 15.89 5.19
CA PHE A 212 15.91 16.61 3.91
C PHE A 212 16.87 17.82 4.00
N GLU A 213 16.82 18.56 5.10
CA GLU A 213 17.63 19.77 5.31
C GLU A 213 19.11 19.44 5.55
N GLN A 214 19.41 18.42 6.37
CA GLN A 214 20.80 18.01 6.67
C GLN A 214 21.60 17.59 5.44
N LYS A 215 20.96 17.02 4.42
CA LYS A 215 21.63 16.66 3.16
C LYS A 215 21.79 17.83 2.20
N ALA A 216 20.91 18.83 2.26
CA ALA A 216 21.00 20.02 1.42
C ALA A 216 22.24 20.87 1.76
N THR A 217 22.60 20.94 3.04
CA THR A 217 23.78 21.67 3.52
C THR A 217 25.11 21.01 3.15
N VAL A 218 25.15 19.68 2.95
CA VAL A 218 26.36 18.94 2.57
C VAL A 218 26.67 19.06 1.06
N THR A 219 25.69 19.37 0.22
CA THR A 219 25.84 19.47 -1.24
C THR A 219 26.13 20.87 -1.78
N THR A 220 26.50 21.83 -0.94
CA THR A 220 26.96 23.17 -1.40
C THR A 220 28.48 23.26 -1.20
N PRO A 221 29.30 22.99 -2.24
CA PRO A 221 30.73 23.27 -2.14
C PRO A 221 30.94 24.78 -2.18
N GLN A 222 31.79 25.27 -1.28
CA GLN A 222 32.45 26.57 -1.44
C GLN A 222 33.37 26.55 -2.67
#